data_AF-A0A2S4KNJ2-F1
#
_entry.id   AF-A0A2S4KNJ2-F1
#
_cell.length_a   1.000
_cell.length_b   1.000
_cell.length_c   1.000
_cell.angle_alpha   90.00
_cell.angle_beta   90.00
_cell.angle_gamma   90.00
#
_symmetry.space_group_name_H-M   'P 1'
#
loop_
_entity.id
_entity.type
_entity.pdbx_description
1 polymer ?
#
loop_
_entity_poly.entity_id
_entity_poly.type
_entity_poly.pdbx_seq_one_letter_code
_entity_poly.pdbx_strand_id
1 'polypeptide(L)'
;PPPPPPLEEHGGEHAVNWADVNEALRGALQRVAYMGESMPPPPEGCTFTLAVELRDDALPPIQASSQHPQLWIPSEPSLQPPTPSNPHTGSALGGASTTPIRSVQAGPLFFECWFEQGKGTPQDDAAGTQDGDIYDKTESSS
;
A
#
# COMPACT_ATOMS: atom_id res chain seq x y z
N PRO A 1 -26.15 -45.95 39.78
CA PRO A 1 -25.04 -45.29 39.05
C PRO A 1 -25.02 -43.81 39.46
N PRO A 2 -23.86 -43.17 39.64
CA PRO A 2 -23.81 -41.73 39.82
C PRO A 2 -24.31 -41.03 38.54
N PRO A 3 -24.91 -39.83 38.65
CA PRO A 3 -25.27 -39.06 37.47
C PRO A 3 -24.02 -38.74 36.65
N PRO A 4 -24.13 -38.65 35.31
CA PRO A 4 -23.01 -38.20 34.49
C PRO A 4 -22.57 -36.80 34.95
N PRO A 5 -21.26 -36.50 34.95
CA PRO A 5 -20.81 -35.15 35.21
C PRO A 5 -21.48 -34.19 34.21
N PRO A 6 -21.74 -32.93 34.60
CA PRO A 6 -22.17 -31.92 33.65
C PRO A 6 -21.23 -31.92 32.46
N LEU A 7 -21.76 -31.86 31.25
CA LEU A 7 -20.94 -31.58 30.08
C LEU A 7 -20.29 -30.22 30.35
N GLU A 8 -18.98 -30.21 30.58
CA GLU A 8 -18.22 -28.97 30.58
C GLU A 8 -18.38 -28.36 29.20
N GLU A 9 -19.27 -27.37 29.10
CA GLU A 9 -19.36 -26.52 27.94
C GLU A 9 -17.97 -25.93 27.71
N HIS A 10 -17.24 -26.45 26.73
CA HIS A 10 -16.05 -25.80 26.19
C HIS A 10 -16.44 -24.56 25.35
N GLY A 11 -17.44 -23.81 25.83
CA GLY A 11 -17.95 -22.57 25.24
C GLY A 11 -17.14 -21.38 25.75
N GLY A 12 -15.84 -21.40 25.49
CA GLY A 12 -14.94 -20.28 25.75
C GLY A 12 -14.37 -19.73 24.45
N GLU A 13 -15.20 -19.51 23.44
CA GLU A 13 -14.82 -18.62 22.34
C GLU A 13 -14.48 -17.27 22.99
N HIS A 14 -13.20 -16.90 23.00
CA HIS A 14 -12.76 -15.59 23.46
C HIS A 14 -13.51 -14.55 22.62
N ALA A 15 -14.54 -13.94 23.19
CA ALA A 15 -15.33 -12.94 22.49
C ALA A 15 -14.39 -11.89 21.91
N VAL A 16 -14.51 -11.63 20.61
CA VAL A 16 -13.63 -10.67 19.91
C VAL A 16 -13.75 -9.32 20.59
N ASN A 17 -12.63 -8.79 21.11
CA ASN A 17 -12.59 -7.44 21.63
C ASN A 17 -12.57 -6.45 20.46
N TRP A 18 -13.76 -6.07 20.00
CA TRP A 18 -13.91 -5.12 18.89
C TRP A 18 -13.35 -3.73 19.20
N ALA A 19 -13.26 -3.34 20.48
CA ALA A 19 -12.60 -2.10 20.85
C ALA A 19 -11.11 -2.16 20.50
N ASP A 20 -10.41 -3.23 20.87
CA ASP A 20 -9.00 -3.41 20.53
C ASP A 20 -8.76 -3.45 19.01
N VAL A 21 -9.64 -4.13 18.27
CA VAL A 21 -9.59 -4.19 16.79
C VAL A 21 -9.72 -2.79 16.19
N ASN A 22 -10.72 -2.02 16.63
CA ASN A 22 -10.97 -0.67 16.13
C ASN A 22 -9.83 0.29 16.47
N GLU A 23 -9.30 0.21 17.69
CA GLU A 23 -8.19 1.05 18.14
C GLU A 23 -6.88 0.70 17.41
N ALA A 24 -6.65 -0.59 17.12
CA ALA A 24 -5.51 -1.02 16.32
C ALA A 24 -5.60 -0.51 14.87
N LEU A 25 -6.77 -0.61 14.23
CA LEU A 25 -7.02 -0.08 12.89
C LEU A 25 -6.87 1.44 12.85
N ARG A 26 -7.50 2.16 13.79
CA ARG A 26 -7.41 3.61 13.91
C ARG A 26 -5.96 4.06 14.06
N GLY A 27 -5.20 3.37 14.89
CA GLY A 27 -3.77 3.62 15.06
C GLY A 27 -2.95 3.37 13.81
N ALA A 28 -3.32 2.41 12.96
CA ALA A 28 -2.65 2.18 11.68
C ALA A 28 -2.95 3.31 10.67
N LEU A 29 -4.22 3.69 10.53
CA LEU A 29 -4.63 4.78 9.66
C LEU A 29 -3.97 6.11 10.04
N GLN A 30 -3.85 6.40 11.34
CA GLN A 30 -3.16 7.61 11.81
C GLN A 30 -1.66 7.62 11.44
N ARG A 31 -0.99 6.46 11.44
CA ARG A 31 0.42 6.35 11.03
C ARG A 31 0.59 6.51 9.51
N VAL A 32 -0.36 5.99 8.72
CA VAL A 32 -0.40 6.21 7.27
C VAL A 32 -0.60 7.69 6.95
N ALA A 33 -1.57 8.35 7.60
CA ALA A 33 -1.82 9.78 7.42
C ALA A 33 -0.59 10.63 7.78
N TYR A 34 0.02 10.36 8.94
CA TYR A 34 1.25 11.05 9.36
C TYR A 34 2.39 10.86 8.35
N MET A 35 2.58 9.64 7.83
CA MET A 35 3.59 9.40 6.79
C MET A 35 3.31 10.25 5.55
N GLY A 36 2.05 10.26 5.08
CA GLY A 36 1.59 11.08 3.95
C GLY A 36 1.90 12.56 4.12
N GLU A 37 1.62 13.11 5.30
CA GLU A 37 1.85 14.53 5.63
C GLU A 37 3.35 14.87 5.78
N SER A 38 4.19 13.90 6.14
CA SER A 38 5.63 14.10 6.32
C SER A 38 6.43 14.08 5.00
N MET A 39 5.78 13.71 3.89
CA MET A 39 6.43 13.60 2.58
C MET A 39 6.30 14.91 1.78
N PRO A 40 7.25 15.17 0.85
CA PRO A 40 7.08 16.22 -0.14
C PRO A 40 5.79 16.04 -0.95
N PRO A 41 5.16 17.13 -1.43
CA PRO A 41 3.98 17.01 -2.29
C PRO A 41 4.33 16.23 -3.56
N PRO A 42 3.39 15.41 -4.08
CA PRO A 42 3.62 14.72 -5.33
C PRO A 42 3.73 15.73 -6.49
N PRO A 43 4.39 15.36 -7.61
CA PRO A 43 4.39 16.15 -8.83
C PRO A 43 2.98 16.56 -9.28
N GLU A 44 2.89 17.67 -10.01
CA GLU A 44 1.62 18.17 -10.53
C GLU A 44 0.96 17.13 -11.47
N GLY A 45 -0.35 16.95 -11.34
CA GLY A 45 -1.11 16.02 -12.19
C GLY A 45 -1.02 14.55 -11.77
N CYS A 46 -0.38 14.22 -10.64
CA CYS A 46 -0.43 12.87 -10.10
C CYS A 46 -1.87 12.43 -9.77
N THR A 47 -2.19 11.18 -10.11
CA THR A 47 -3.45 10.51 -9.77
C THR A 47 -3.15 9.29 -8.90
N PHE A 48 -4.20 8.57 -8.45
CA PHE A 48 -4.05 7.33 -7.70
C PHE A 48 -4.82 6.20 -8.38
N THR A 49 -4.41 4.96 -8.09
CA THR A 49 -5.12 3.74 -8.47
C THR A 49 -5.09 2.75 -7.31
N LEU A 50 -5.96 1.73 -7.36
CA LEU A 50 -6.00 0.63 -6.39
C LEU A 50 -5.72 -0.69 -7.11
N ALA A 51 -4.73 -1.42 -6.63
CA ALA A 51 -4.44 -2.78 -7.04
C ALA A 51 -4.72 -3.74 -5.88
N VAL A 52 -5.19 -4.94 -6.21
CA VAL A 52 -5.40 -6.02 -5.25
C VAL A 52 -4.67 -7.24 -5.76
N GLU A 53 -3.73 -7.73 -4.96
CA GLU A 53 -3.09 -9.02 -5.20
C GLU A 53 -3.96 -10.12 -4.60
N LEU A 54 -4.19 -11.15 -5.41
CA LEU A 54 -4.99 -12.31 -5.02
C LEU A 54 -4.06 -13.45 -4.64
N ARG A 55 -4.56 -14.36 -3.80
CA ARG A 55 -3.87 -15.64 -3.58
C ARG A 55 -3.87 -16.46 -4.86
N ASP A 56 -2.90 -17.36 -5.01
CA ASP A 56 -2.72 -18.19 -6.20
C ASP A 56 -3.97 -19.01 -6.59
N ASP A 57 -4.79 -19.39 -5.60
CA ASP A 57 -5.99 -20.22 -5.77
C ASP A 57 -7.30 -19.40 -5.82
N ALA A 58 -7.23 -18.07 -5.71
CA ALA A 58 -8.40 -17.22 -5.70
C ALA A 58 -8.91 -16.96 -7.13
N LEU A 59 -10.23 -17.05 -7.31
CA LEU A 59 -10.86 -16.65 -8.56
C LEU A 59 -10.83 -15.13 -8.71
N PRO A 60 -10.37 -14.59 -9.85
CA PRO A 60 -10.32 -13.15 -10.03
C PRO A 60 -11.73 -12.56 -10.11
N PRO A 61 -11.96 -11.37 -9.52
CA PRO A 61 -13.27 -10.73 -9.50
C PRO A 61 -13.76 -10.32 -10.89
N ILE A 62 -12.90 -10.41 -11.91
CA ILE A 62 -13.21 -10.19 -13.33
C ILE A 62 -14.20 -11.23 -13.89
N GLN A 63 -14.25 -12.45 -13.30
CA GLN A 63 -15.12 -13.54 -13.75
C GLN A 63 -16.45 -13.57 -13.00
N ALA A 64 -16.56 -12.85 -11.88
CA ALA A 64 -17.78 -12.73 -11.09
C ALA A 64 -18.72 -11.66 -11.66
N SER A 65 -19.08 -11.78 -12.95
CA SER A 65 -20.00 -10.86 -13.65
C SER A 65 -21.40 -10.79 -13.04
N SER A 66 -21.71 -11.65 -12.06
CA SER A 66 -23.01 -11.73 -11.41
C SER A 66 -23.15 -10.91 -10.12
N GLN A 67 -22.07 -10.36 -9.52
CA GLN A 67 -22.14 -9.85 -8.13
C GLN A 67 -21.37 -8.56 -7.81
N HIS A 68 -20.45 -8.06 -8.64
CA HIS A 68 -19.75 -6.79 -8.36
C HIS A 68 -20.07 -5.69 -9.39
N PRO A 69 -20.61 -4.53 -8.98
CA PRO A 69 -21.00 -3.47 -9.91
C PRO A 69 -19.81 -2.77 -10.58
N GLN A 70 -18.61 -2.87 -10.00
CA GLN A 70 -17.40 -2.24 -10.55
C GLN A 70 -16.56 -3.25 -11.34
N LEU A 71 -16.20 -2.85 -12.57
CA LEU A 71 -15.35 -3.61 -13.48
C LEU A 71 -13.91 -3.63 -12.95
N TRP A 72 -13.38 -4.82 -12.70
CA TRP A 72 -11.97 -5.06 -12.42
C TRP A 72 -11.26 -5.47 -13.71
N ILE A 73 -10.02 -5.00 -13.89
CA ILE A 73 -9.15 -5.43 -14.98
C ILE A 73 -7.82 -5.94 -14.40
N PRO A 74 -7.14 -6.89 -15.07
CA PRO A 74 -5.76 -7.21 -14.73
C PRO A 74 -4.87 -5.96 -14.81
N SER A 75 -3.88 -5.87 -13.93
CA SER A 75 -2.86 -4.81 -14.03
C SER A 75 -2.02 -4.97 -15.31
N GLU A 76 -1.23 -3.96 -15.65
CA GLU A 76 -0.28 -4.04 -16.76
C GLU A 76 0.76 -5.17 -16.52
N PRO A 77 1.25 -5.87 -17.57
CA PRO A 77 2.19 -6.99 -17.42
C PRO A 77 3.45 -6.68 -16.61
N SER A 78 3.94 -5.43 -16.63
CA SER A 78 5.11 -5.01 -15.86
C SER A 78 4.85 -4.94 -14.35
N LEU A 79 3.58 -4.88 -13.92
CA LEU A 79 3.13 -4.83 -12.52
C LEU A 79 2.54 -6.17 -12.03
N GLN A 80 2.58 -7.22 -12.85
CA GLN A 80 2.13 -8.55 -12.46
C GLN A 80 3.34 -9.39 -12.00
N PRO A 81 3.27 -10.12 -10.88
CA PRO A 81 4.32 -11.05 -10.47
C PRO A 81 4.68 -12.05 -11.57
N PRO A 82 5.98 -12.41 -11.71
CA PRO A 82 6.39 -13.49 -12.60
C PRO A 82 5.70 -14.80 -12.22
N THR A 83 5.21 -15.52 -13.22
CA THR A 83 4.63 -16.86 -13.04
C THR A 83 5.41 -17.89 -13.87
N PRO A 84 5.31 -19.19 -13.57
CA PRO A 84 5.95 -20.22 -14.41
C PRO A 84 5.52 -20.17 -15.89
N SER A 85 4.28 -19.75 -16.17
CA SER A 85 3.74 -19.59 -17.52
C SER A 85 4.11 -18.25 -18.17
N ASN A 86 4.43 -17.23 -17.39
CA ASN A 86 4.87 -15.93 -17.87
C ASN A 86 6.01 -15.37 -17.00
N PRO A 87 7.27 -15.80 -17.23
CA PRO A 87 8.40 -15.42 -16.38
C PRO A 87 8.93 -14.00 -16.65
N HIS A 88 8.46 -13.34 -17.71
CA HIS A 88 8.96 -12.04 -18.16
C HIS A 88 8.13 -10.85 -17.67
N THR A 89 7.10 -11.08 -16.85
CA THR A 89 6.32 -10.02 -16.20
C THR A 89 7.07 -9.42 -15.01
N GLY A 90 6.53 -8.35 -14.44
CA GLY A 90 7.02 -7.82 -13.16
C GLY A 90 8.24 -6.91 -13.25
N SER A 91 8.60 -6.41 -14.43
CA SER A 91 9.75 -5.52 -14.62
C SER A 91 9.66 -4.19 -13.86
N ALA A 92 8.45 -3.77 -13.47
CA ALA A 92 8.18 -2.56 -12.70
C ALA A 92 7.82 -2.85 -11.23
N LEU A 93 7.92 -4.10 -10.76
CA LEU A 93 7.74 -4.43 -9.35
C LEU A 93 8.94 -3.94 -8.53
N GLY A 94 8.65 -3.48 -7.31
CA GLY A 94 9.66 -3.00 -6.37
C GLY A 94 10.09 -1.56 -6.64
N GLY A 95 9.84 -0.72 -5.63
CA GLY A 95 10.28 0.66 -5.55
C GLY A 95 11.78 0.82 -5.36
N ALA A 96 12.24 2.07 -5.39
CA ALA A 96 13.58 2.46 -4.98
C ALA A 96 13.79 2.29 -3.47
N SER A 97 12.74 2.46 -2.67
CA SER A 97 12.80 2.30 -1.22
C SER A 97 11.48 1.84 -0.63
N THR A 98 11.57 1.11 0.49
CA THR A 98 10.42 0.65 1.27
C THR A 98 10.59 1.12 2.71
N THR A 99 9.59 1.83 3.23
CA THR A 99 9.57 2.33 4.61
C THR A 99 8.44 1.65 5.39
N PRO A 100 8.73 0.90 6.46
CA PRO A 100 7.68 0.29 7.27
C PRO A 100 6.85 1.36 7.99
N ILE A 101 5.52 1.23 7.98
CA ILE A 101 4.60 2.14 8.67
C ILE A 101 4.16 1.53 10.00
N ARG A 102 3.58 0.33 9.95
CA ARG A 102 3.04 -0.39 11.13
C ARG A 102 2.69 -1.85 10.81
N SER A 103 2.95 -2.75 11.74
CA SER A 103 2.35 -4.10 11.78
C SER A 103 1.23 -4.14 12.83
N VAL A 104 0.11 -4.78 12.49
CA VAL A 104 -1.09 -4.90 13.35
C VAL A 104 -1.42 -6.36 13.56
N GLN A 105 -1.66 -6.74 14.82
CA GLN A 105 -2.23 -8.02 15.21
C GLN A 105 -3.21 -7.77 16.38
N ALA A 106 -4.51 -7.82 16.10
CA ALA A 106 -5.57 -7.59 17.07
C ALA A 106 -6.79 -8.46 16.74
N GLY A 107 -7.01 -9.52 17.54
CA GLY A 107 -8.08 -10.49 17.28
C GLY A 107 -8.01 -11.04 15.85
N PRO A 108 -9.09 -10.93 15.04
CA PRO A 108 -9.10 -11.39 13.65
C PRO A 108 -8.38 -10.46 12.66
N LEU A 109 -7.96 -9.26 13.09
CA LEU A 109 -7.30 -8.27 12.24
C LEU A 109 -5.79 -8.45 12.29
N PHE A 110 -5.20 -8.86 11.17
CA PHE A 110 -3.75 -8.96 10.99
C PHE A 110 -3.37 -8.38 9.63
N PHE A 111 -2.45 -7.40 9.62
CA PHE A 111 -1.87 -6.85 8.40
C PHE A 111 -0.59 -6.07 8.72
N GLU A 112 0.22 -5.85 7.69
CA GLU A 112 1.36 -4.94 7.73
C GLU A 112 1.16 -3.83 6.71
N CYS A 113 1.62 -2.63 7.05
CA CYS A 113 1.62 -1.48 6.16
C CYS A 113 3.03 -0.96 5.98
N TRP A 114 3.38 -0.68 4.73
CA TRP A 114 4.60 -0.02 4.34
C TRP A 114 4.29 1.01 3.24
N PHE A 115 5.17 2.00 3.12
CA PHE A 115 5.21 2.93 2.01
C PHE A 115 6.32 2.51 1.06
N GLU A 116 6.05 2.54 -0.24
CA GLU A 116 7.03 2.22 -1.26
C GLU A 116 7.16 3.39 -2.24
N GLN A 117 8.38 3.87 -2.44
CA GLN A 117 8.67 4.97 -3.36
C GLN A 117 9.15 4.42 -4.69
N GLY A 118 8.54 4.86 -5.80
CA GLY A 118 9.00 4.49 -7.15
C GLY A 118 10.43 4.94 -7.44
N LYS A 119 11.07 4.29 -8.40
CA LYS A 119 12.35 4.76 -8.96
C LYS A 119 12.06 6.07 -9.70
N GLY A 120 12.60 7.17 -9.22
CA GLY A 120 12.33 8.51 -9.76
C GLY A 120 12.61 8.60 -11.26
N THR A 121 11.97 9.55 -11.93
CA THR A 121 12.39 9.95 -13.27
C THR A 121 13.45 11.04 -13.16
N PRO A 122 14.45 11.14 -14.07
CA PRO A 122 15.53 12.12 -13.97
C PRO A 122 15.10 13.60 -13.90
N GLN A 123 13.81 13.88 -14.11
CA GLN A 123 13.23 15.21 -14.05
C GLN A 123 12.95 15.68 -12.60
N ASP A 124 12.90 14.77 -11.63
CA ASP A 124 12.71 15.09 -10.21
C ASP A 124 13.93 15.78 -9.57
N ASP A 125 15.12 15.63 -10.17
CA ASP A 125 16.37 16.23 -9.69
C ASP A 125 16.60 17.67 -10.20
N ALA A 126 15.89 18.09 -11.27
CA ALA A 126 16.14 19.35 -11.96
C ALA A 126 15.44 20.57 -11.33
N ALA A 127 14.47 20.36 -10.42
CA ALA A 127 13.75 21.45 -9.76
C ALA A 127 14.52 22.10 -8.60
N GLY A 128 15.71 21.59 -8.26
CA GLY A 128 16.50 22.04 -7.10
C GLY A 128 17.67 22.99 -7.40
N THR A 129 17.87 23.48 -8.61
CA THR A 129 19.04 24.33 -8.92
C THR A 129 18.74 25.45 -9.91
N GLN A 130 19.04 26.68 -9.44
CA GLN A 130 19.08 27.99 -10.10
C GLN A 130 17.84 28.88 -9.96
N ASP A 131 17.83 29.70 -8.90
CA ASP A 131 17.61 31.14 -9.10
C ASP A 131 18.47 31.92 -8.08
N GLY A 132 19.23 32.91 -8.58
CA GLY A 132 20.16 33.71 -7.79
C GLY A 132 21.59 33.69 -8.34
N ASP A 133 21.80 34.38 -9.46
CA ASP A 133 22.87 35.39 -9.61
C ASP A 133 22.88 35.87 -11.07
N ILE A 134 21.87 36.67 -11.44
CA ILE A 134 21.83 37.41 -12.69
C ILE A 134 22.04 38.91 -12.43
N TYR A 135 23.17 39.29 -11.83
CA TYR A 135 23.57 40.70 -11.83
C TYR A 135 25.08 40.86 -12.08
N ASP A 136 25.35 41.68 -13.10
CA ASP A 136 26.51 42.54 -13.28
C ASP A 136 27.77 41.98 -13.96
N LYS A 137 27.83 42.20 -15.28
CA LYS A 137 28.92 43.00 -15.84
C LYS A 137 28.51 43.62 -17.17
N THR A 138 28.09 44.88 -17.12
CA THR A 138 28.04 45.74 -18.31
C THR A 138 29.46 45.95 -18.83
N GLU A 139 29.69 45.61 -20.10
CA GLU A 139 30.85 46.04 -20.85
C GLU A 139 30.82 47.57 -20.99
N SER A 140 31.90 48.23 -20.59
CA SER A 140 32.26 49.56 -21.09
C SER A 140 33.67 49.48 -21.65
N SER A 141 33.74 49.44 -22.97
CA SER A 141 34.93 49.82 -23.73
C SER A 141 34.63 51.16 -24.41
N SER A 142 35.34 52.21 -24.00
CA SER A 142 35.90 53.29 -24.83
C SER A 142 36.69 54.24 -23.94
#